data_AF-A0A2V7JND6-F1
#
_entry.id   AF-A0A2V7JND6-F1
#
_cell.length_a   1.000
_cell.length_b   1.000
_cell.length_c   1.000
_cell.angle_alpha   90.00
_cell.angle_beta   90.00
_cell.angle_gamma   90.00
#
_symmetry.space_group_name_H-M   'P 1'
#
loop_
_entity.id
_entity.type
_entity.pdbx_description
1 polymer ?
#
loop_
_entity_poly.entity_id
_entity_poly.type
_entity_poly.pdbx_seq_one_letter_code
_entity_poly.pdbx_strand_id
1 'polypeptide(L)'
;MRLGLEGIVAKKADSPYRAGRSPNWLKIRADRVDDFVVVGFTRPKGSRSEFGALDLGAWQDGKLVYAGRVGSGFTAAELKDVSAALERSVRAAPAFSGPVPKEAGHTWVEPTLLVEVRFKEWTDEGLLRQPVFVRFRDDKPIADAAKKGAGSGERDRAEPPESTAPRSPLPKEVKFSNLDKVFWPEEGYTKGDLIDYYRAISPWLLPYLKDRPVVLTRYPDGIAGKSFFQKDAPGFVPDWIRTERIWSEDTQRYIDYFIAEDVESLLYIINMGTIPLHIWGSRITTLEQPDWCILDLDPK
;
A
#
# COMPACT_ATOMS: atom_id res chain seq x y z
N MET A 1 -18.77 7.00 -12.46
CA MET A 1 -20.08 6.39 -12.80
C MET A 1 -21.21 7.34 -12.43
N ARG A 2 -21.97 7.83 -13.42
CA ARG A 2 -23.05 8.83 -13.27
C ARG A 2 -24.30 8.38 -12.47
N LEU A 3 -24.41 7.10 -12.09
CA LEU A 3 -25.64 6.52 -11.52
C LEU A 3 -25.61 6.24 -9.99
N GLY A 4 -24.52 6.51 -9.28
CA GLY A 4 -24.46 6.37 -7.82
C GLY A 4 -24.61 4.93 -7.26
N LEU A 5 -24.43 3.91 -8.09
CA LEU A 5 -24.59 2.49 -7.72
C LEU A 5 -23.40 1.99 -6.87
N GLU A 6 -23.64 1.02 -5.95
CA GLU A 6 -22.60 0.34 -5.14
C GLU A 6 -21.55 -0.37 -6.02
N GLY A 7 -21.91 -0.66 -7.25
CA GLY A 7 -21.11 -1.39 -8.21
C GLY A 7 -21.98 -1.93 -9.33
N ILE A 8 -21.42 -2.83 -10.12
CA ILE A 8 -22.13 -3.59 -11.14
C ILE A 8 -22.01 -5.08 -10.85
N VAL A 9 -22.97 -5.86 -11.35
CA VAL A 9 -22.85 -7.32 -11.39
C VAL A 9 -22.69 -7.73 -12.84
N ALA A 10 -21.49 -8.15 -13.22
CA ALA A 10 -21.26 -8.73 -14.54
C ALA A 10 -21.65 -10.21 -14.51
N LYS A 11 -22.46 -10.65 -15.47
CA LYS A 11 -22.88 -12.05 -15.60
C LYS A 11 -22.36 -12.59 -16.92
N LYS A 12 -21.77 -13.78 -16.93
CA LYS A 12 -21.35 -14.46 -18.15
C LYS A 12 -22.60 -14.77 -18.98
N ALA A 13 -22.69 -14.21 -20.18
CA ALA A 13 -23.92 -14.14 -20.97
C ALA A 13 -24.51 -15.51 -21.34
N ASP A 14 -23.64 -16.49 -21.59
CA ASP A 14 -23.96 -17.86 -21.97
C ASP A 14 -24.09 -18.82 -20.78
N SER A 15 -23.98 -18.33 -19.54
CA SER A 15 -24.00 -19.20 -18.37
C SER A 15 -25.43 -19.54 -17.90
N PRO A 16 -25.77 -20.84 -17.68
CA PRO A 16 -27.02 -21.20 -17.06
C PRO A 16 -27.03 -20.81 -15.58
N TYR A 17 -28.21 -20.50 -15.05
CA TYR A 17 -28.36 -20.22 -13.62
C TYR A 17 -27.99 -21.45 -12.78
N ARG A 18 -27.16 -21.26 -11.75
CA ARG A 18 -26.80 -22.30 -10.77
C ARG A 18 -26.89 -21.72 -9.36
N ALA A 19 -27.55 -22.44 -8.45
CA ALA A 19 -27.60 -22.07 -7.05
C ALA A 19 -26.21 -22.24 -6.39
N GLY A 20 -25.84 -21.35 -5.48
CA GLY A 20 -24.55 -21.36 -4.78
C GLY A 20 -23.53 -20.36 -5.35
N ARG A 21 -22.29 -20.42 -4.86
CA ARG A 21 -21.20 -19.51 -5.30
C ARG A 21 -20.72 -19.91 -6.68
N SER A 22 -20.66 -18.95 -7.61
CA SER A 22 -20.29 -19.18 -9.00
C SER A 22 -19.32 -18.10 -9.49
N PRO A 23 -18.31 -18.46 -10.31
CA PRO A 23 -17.45 -17.48 -10.98
C PRO A 23 -18.17 -16.75 -12.12
N ASN A 24 -19.36 -17.21 -12.54
CA ASN A 24 -20.07 -16.64 -13.69
C ASN A 24 -20.73 -15.29 -13.38
N TRP A 25 -20.82 -14.90 -12.11
CA TRP A 25 -21.40 -13.64 -11.67
C TRP A 25 -20.35 -12.89 -10.85
N LEU A 26 -19.85 -11.78 -11.38
CA LEU A 26 -18.83 -10.95 -10.76
C LEU A 26 -19.47 -9.69 -10.18
N LYS A 27 -19.41 -9.54 -8.85
CA LYS A 27 -19.73 -8.28 -8.19
C LYS A 27 -18.52 -7.36 -8.27
N ILE A 28 -18.61 -6.36 -9.11
CA ILE A 28 -17.58 -5.32 -9.28
C ILE A 28 -18.02 -4.13 -8.45
N ARG A 29 -17.32 -3.85 -7.35
CA ARG A 29 -17.64 -2.73 -6.46
C ARG A 29 -16.98 -1.45 -6.95
N ALA A 30 -17.68 -0.34 -6.85
CA ALA A 30 -17.10 0.98 -7.05
C ALA A 30 -16.56 1.51 -5.72
N ASP A 31 -15.40 0.96 -5.29
CA ASP A 31 -14.75 1.40 -4.04
C ASP A 31 -14.30 2.86 -4.17
N ARG A 32 -14.56 3.70 -3.15
CA ARG A 32 -14.12 5.10 -3.11
C ARG A 32 -12.80 5.19 -2.36
N VAL A 33 -11.88 6.04 -2.82
CA VAL A 33 -10.60 6.31 -2.17
C VAL A 33 -10.39 7.81 -2.18
N ASP A 34 -10.02 8.38 -1.03
CA ASP A 34 -9.68 9.80 -0.89
C ASP A 34 -8.67 9.99 0.25
N ASP A 35 -8.12 11.19 0.37
CA ASP A 35 -7.12 11.54 1.37
C ASP A 35 -7.77 12.25 2.57
N PHE A 36 -7.42 11.89 3.79
CA PHE A 36 -8.01 12.43 5.01
C PHE A 36 -6.95 12.88 5.98
N VAL A 37 -7.22 13.99 6.68
CA VAL A 37 -6.31 14.52 7.69
C VAL A 37 -6.44 13.72 8.97
N VAL A 38 -5.34 13.33 9.60
CA VAL A 38 -5.39 12.72 10.93
C VAL A 38 -5.58 13.83 11.96
N VAL A 39 -6.66 13.75 12.73
CA VAL A 39 -7.02 14.76 13.76
C VAL A 39 -7.01 14.19 15.17
N GLY A 40 -6.83 12.89 15.31
CA GLY A 40 -6.73 12.19 16.58
C GLY A 40 -6.49 10.71 16.41
N PHE A 41 -6.45 10.00 17.54
CA PHE A 41 -6.45 8.54 17.57
C PHE A 41 -7.18 8.04 18.81
N THR A 42 -7.64 6.78 18.77
CA THR A 42 -8.26 6.11 19.91
C THR A 42 -7.28 5.19 20.61
N ARG A 43 -7.46 5.00 21.92
CA ARG A 43 -6.73 3.96 22.68
C ARG A 43 -6.98 2.56 22.10
N PRO A 44 -6.00 1.66 22.20
CA PRO A 44 -6.15 0.31 21.70
C PRO A 44 -7.19 -0.44 22.55
N LYS A 45 -7.90 -1.38 21.93
CA LYS A 45 -8.80 -2.32 22.61
C LYS A 45 -8.42 -3.75 22.23
N GLY A 46 -8.54 -4.68 23.16
CA GLY A 46 -8.20 -6.09 22.94
C GLY A 46 -6.68 -6.33 22.92
N SER A 47 -6.19 -7.10 21.95
CA SER A 47 -4.79 -7.53 21.85
C SER A 47 -3.83 -6.53 21.20
N ARG A 48 -4.30 -5.32 20.85
CA ARG A 48 -3.45 -4.26 20.28
C ARG A 48 -2.74 -3.48 21.39
N SER A 49 -1.48 -3.08 21.16
CA SER A 49 -0.65 -2.34 22.13
C SER A 49 -0.49 -0.85 21.80
N GLU A 50 -0.68 -0.45 20.55
CA GLU A 50 -0.42 0.91 20.04
C GLU A 50 -1.72 1.75 20.06
N PHE A 51 -2.22 2.23 18.92
CA PHE A 51 -3.54 2.88 18.83
C PHE A 51 -4.61 1.92 18.29
N GLY A 52 -5.87 2.19 18.63
CA GLY A 52 -7.03 1.43 18.18
C GLY A 52 -7.47 1.78 16.76
N ALA A 53 -7.56 3.08 16.48
CA ALA A 53 -7.96 3.66 15.19
C ALA A 53 -7.47 5.11 15.09
N LEU A 54 -7.28 5.61 13.87
CA LEU A 54 -7.09 7.04 13.60
C LEU A 54 -8.45 7.73 13.48
N ASP A 55 -8.56 8.93 14.06
CA ASP A 55 -9.66 9.86 13.84
C ASP A 55 -9.33 10.76 12.64
N LEU A 56 -10.29 10.86 11.72
CA LEU A 56 -10.11 11.48 10.41
C LEU A 56 -10.87 12.80 10.31
N GLY A 57 -10.27 13.74 9.58
CA GLY A 57 -10.84 15.02 9.22
C GLY A 57 -10.88 15.22 7.70
N ALA A 58 -11.88 15.96 7.23
CA ALA A 58 -12.05 16.38 5.85
C ALA A 58 -12.38 17.87 5.79
N TRP A 59 -12.11 18.54 4.67
CA TRP A 59 -12.42 19.96 4.50
C TRP A 59 -13.90 20.18 4.20
N GLN A 60 -14.52 21.13 4.87
CA GLN A 60 -15.86 21.63 4.59
C GLN A 60 -15.87 23.14 4.79
N ASP A 61 -16.20 23.89 3.74
CA ASP A 61 -16.29 25.36 3.78
C ASP A 61 -15.05 26.04 4.38
N GLY A 62 -13.86 25.55 4.01
CA GLY A 62 -12.57 26.06 4.49
C GLY A 62 -12.23 25.68 5.94
N LYS A 63 -13.04 24.84 6.59
CA LYS A 63 -12.80 24.33 7.95
C LYS A 63 -12.59 22.82 7.93
N LEU A 64 -11.69 22.33 8.76
CA LEU A 64 -11.53 20.90 8.96
C LEU A 64 -12.68 20.39 9.81
N VAL A 65 -13.39 19.35 9.37
CA VAL A 65 -14.52 18.73 10.09
C VAL A 65 -14.29 17.23 10.25
N TYR A 66 -14.84 16.65 11.31
CA TYR A 66 -14.67 15.23 11.60
C TYR A 66 -15.36 14.33 10.56
N ALA A 67 -14.64 13.31 10.10
CA ALA A 67 -15.04 12.40 9.03
C ALA A 67 -15.13 10.92 9.47
N GLY A 68 -14.87 10.60 10.75
CA GLY A 68 -14.98 9.24 11.28
C GLY A 68 -13.63 8.62 11.61
N ARG A 69 -13.61 7.28 11.77
CA ARG A 69 -12.43 6.53 12.23
C ARG A 69 -12.03 5.43 11.29
N VAL A 70 -10.73 5.19 11.19
CA VAL A 70 -10.17 4.03 10.48
C VAL A 70 -9.30 3.20 11.41
N GLY A 71 -9.66 1.92 11.59
CA GLY A 71 -9.00 1.00 12.52
C GLY A 71 -8.49 -0.29 11.87
N SER A 72 -8.60 -0.42 10.55
CA SER A 72 -8.17 -1.58 9.77
C SER A 72 -7.25 -1.13 8.63
N GLY A 73 -6.42 -2.03 8.12
CA GLY A 73 -5.49 -1.76 7.01
C GLY A 73 -4.06 -1.45 7.44
N PHE A 74 -3.81 -1.20 8.73
CA PHE A 74 -2.46 -0.96 9.26
C PHE A 74 -1.67 -2.25 9.47
N THR A 75 -0.38 -2.20 9.17
CA THR A 75 0.62 -3.17 9.63
C THR A 75 1.06 -2.87 11.08
N ALA A 76 1.64 -3.86 11.77
CA ALA A 76 2.13 -3.66 13.14
C ALA A 76 3.28 -2.63 13.23
N ALA A 77 4.11 -2.54 12.18
CA ALA A 77 5.17 -1.54 12.09
C ALA A 77 4.60 -0.14 11.93
N GLU A 78 3.62 0.06 11.02
CA GLU A 78 2.95 1.35 10.86
C GLU A 78 2.23 1.80 12.14
N LEU A 79 1.59 0.87 12.86
CA LEU A 79 0.99 1.17 14.15
C LEU A 79 2.03 1.73 15.13
N LYS A 80 3.21 1.10 15.20
CA LYS A 80 4.29 1.49 16.12
C LYS A 80 4.96 2.81 15.72
N ASP A 81 5.31 2.96 14.45
CA ASP A 81 6.04 4.12 13.93
C ASP A 81 5.20 5.40 14.04
N VAL A 82 3.90 5.27 13.77
CA VAL A 82 2.98 6.40 13.78
C VAL A 82 2.54 6.72 15.22
N SER A 83 2.45 5.74 16.12
CA SER A 83 2.13 5.97 17.53
C SER A 83 3.04 7.02 18.16
N ALA A 84 4.36 6.91 17.99
CA ALA A 84 5.30 7.87 18.56
C ALA A 84 5.21 9.28 17.94
N ALA A 85 4.82 9.37 16.67
CA ALA A 85 4.55 10.66 16.02
C ALA A 85 3.26 11.30 16.56
N LEU A 86 2.20 10.50 16.69
CA LEU A 86 0.91 10.95 17.23
C LEU A 86 1.04 11.41 18.68
N GLU A 87 1.72 10.65 19.53
CA GLU A 87 1.94 10.99 20.94
C GLU A 87 2.71 12.31 21.13
N ARG A 88 3.65 12.63 20.22
CA ARG A 88 4.38 13.91 20.25
C ARG A 88 3.57 15.10 19.77
N SER A 89 2.46 14.85 19.08
CA SER A 89 1.60 15.88 18.47
C SER A 89 0.30 16.09 19.23
N VAL A 90 0.19 15.59 20.47
CA VAL A 90 -1.05 15.62 21.27
C VAL A 90 -1.46 17.05 21.61
N ARG A 91 -2.78 17.29 21.52
CA ARG A 91 -3.44 18.55 21.84
C ARG A 91 -4.51 18.36 22.91
N ALA A 92 -4.77 19.43 23.67
CA ALA A 92 -5.85 19.47 24.64
C ALA A 92 -7.25 19.55 23.99
N ALA A 93 -7.35 20.13 22.80
CA ALA A 93 -8.60 20.37 22.10
C ALA A 93 -8.53 19.89 20.63
N PRO A 94 -9.66 19.42 20.06
CA PRO A 94 -9.71 18.95 18.68
C PRO A 94 -9.32 20.04 17.69
N ALA A 95 -8.61 19.64 16.64
CA ALA A 95 -8.18 20.53 15.55
C ALA A 95 -9.24 20.70 14.44
N PHE A 96 -10.46 20.23 14.68
CA PHE A 96 -11.58 20.28 13.74
C PHE A 96 -12.77 21.03 14.35
N SER A 97 -13.65 21.50 13.48
CA SER A 97 -14.93 22.14 13.81
C SER A 97 -16.07 21.12 13.81
N GLY A 98 -17.08 21.35 14.65
CA GLY A 98 -18.30 20.54 14.69
C GLY A 98 -18.34 19.55 15.86
N PRO A 99 -19.28 18.59 15.82
CA PRO A 99 -19.49 17.65 16.91
C PRO A 99 -18.29 16.76 17.15
N VAL A 100 -17.88 16.66 18.41
CA VAL A 100 -16.85 15.71 18.86
C VAL A 100 -17.51 14.34 19.09
N PRO A 101 -16.86 13.23 18.70
CA PRO A 101 -17.33 11.88 19.04
C PRO A 101 -17.62 11.75 20.54
N LYS A 102 -18.81 11.22 20.88
CA LYS A 102 -19.25 11.05 22.27
C LYS A 102 -18.55 9.89 22.97
N GLU A 103 -17.94 8.98 22.22
CA GLU A 103 -17.21 7.84 22.78
C GLU A 103 -15.96 8.33 23.53
N ALA A 104 -15.65 7.70 24.65
CA ALA A 104 -14.45 8.02 25.41
C ALA A 104 -13.19 7.37 24.77
N GLY A 105 -12.01 7.94 25.06
CA GLY A 105 -10.73 7.34 24.69
C GLY A 105 -10.10 7.88 23.40
N HIS A 106 -10.56 9.02 22.92
CA HIS A 106 -9.92 9.79 21.84
C HIS A 106 -8.81 10.67 22.40
N THR A 107 -7.73 10.80 21.65
CA THR A 107 -6.62 11.72 21.91
C THR A 107 -6.42 12.57 20.66
N TRP A 108 -6.57 13.89 20.81
CA TRP A 108 -6.48 14.84 19.70
C TRP A 108 -5.04 15.13 19.36
N VAL A 109 -4.74 15.33 18.07
CA VAL A 109 -3.39 15.62 17.60
C VAL A 109 -3.36 16.82 16.67
N GLU A 110 -2.18 17.39 16.47
CA GLU A 110 -1.95 18.39 15.44
C GLU A 110 -2.27 17.80 14.05
N PRO A 111 -3.08 18.51 13.23
CA PRO A 111 -3.50 18.04 11.92
C PRO A 111 -2.33 18.23 10.95
N THR A 112 -1.34 17.36 11.08
CA THR A 112 -0.06 17.41 10.34
C THR A 112 0.14 16.22 9.42
N LEU A 113 -0.65 15.15 9.63
CA LEU A 113 -0.56 13.91 8.87
C LEU A 113 -1.76 13.76 7.95
N LEU A 114 -1.51 13.22 6.75
CA LEU A 114 -2.52 12.90 5.76
C LEU A 114 -2.48 11.40 5.47
N VAL A 115 -3.64 10.76 5.33
CA VAL A 115 -3.77 9.33 5.07
C VAL A 115 -4.75 9.06 3.93
N GLU A 116 -4.41 8.12 3.06
CA GLU A 116 -5.30 7.62 2.02
C GLU A 116 -6.19 6.54 2.60
N VAL A 117 -7.50 6.68 2.43
CA VAL A 117 -8.50 5.79 3.00
C VAL A 117 -9.45 5.35 1.91
N ARG A 118 -9.65 4.03 1.83
CA ARG A 118 -10.70 3.43 1.02
C ARG A 118 -11.96 3.29 1.87
N PHE A 119 -13.11 3.64 1.31
CA PHE A 119 -14.40 3.59 2.02
C PHE A 119 -15.56 3.30 1.05
N LYS A 120 -16.70 2.88 1.59
CA LYS A 120 -17.88 2.54 0.80
C LYS A 120 -18.62 3.79 0.34
N GLU A 121 -18.93 4.67 1.28
CA GLU A 121 -19.69 5.91 1.05
C GLU A 121 -19.55 6.87 2.23
N TRP A 122 -19.98 8.11 2.01
CA TRP A 122 -20.25 9.07 3.08
C TRP A 122 -21.66 8.83 3.62
N THR A 123 -21.83 8.80 4.94
CA THR A 123 -23.15 8.78 5.58
C THR A 123 -23.82 10.16 5.50
N ASP A 124 -25.11 10.25 5.81
CA ASP A 124 -25.84 11.53 5.89
C ASP A 124 -25.27 12.47 6.97
N GLU A 125 -24.68 11.89 8.02
CA GLU A 125 -23.95 12.61 9.06
C GLU A 125 -22.55 13.07 8.58
N GLY A 126 -22.15 12.60 7.39
CA GLY A 126 -20.88 12.84 6.75
C GLY A 126 -19.71 12.18 7.46
N LEU A 127 -19.89 10.92 7.83
CA LEU A 127 -18.86 10.02 8.31
C LEU A 127 -18.55 8.97 7.23
N LEU A 128 -17.34 8.41 7.26
CA LEU A 128 -16.97 7.33 6.34
C LEU A 128 -17.59 5.99 6.77
N ARG A 129 -18.22 5.29 5.82
CA ARG A 129 -18.72 3.92 6.02
C ARG A 129 -17.67 2.89 5.58
N GLN A 130 -17.36 1.95 6.49
CA GLN A 130 -16.37 0.88 6.28
C GLN A 130 -14.99 1.38 5.78
N PRO A 131 -14.38 2.36 6.46
CA PRO A 131 -13.07 2.85 6.05
C PRO A 131 -11.97 1.82 6.32
N VAL A 132 -11.00 1.76 5.42
CA VAL A 132 -9.79 0.93 5.50
C VAL A 132 -8.60 1.80 5.13
N PHE A 133 -7.60 1.83 6.00
CA PHE A 133 -6.35 2.56 5.76
C PHE A 133 -5.63 1.93 4.57
N VAL A 134 -5.12 2.78 3.69
CA VAL A 134 -4.33 2.36 2.53
C VAL A 134 -2.86 2.72 2.75
N ARG A 135 -2.57 3.99 3.06
CA ARG A 135 -1.19 4.50 3.26
C ARG A 135 -1.18 5.91 3.87
N PHE A 136 -0.02 6.36 4.34
CA PHE A 136 0.25 7.77 4.62
C PHE A 136 0.50 8.56 3.32
N ARG A 137 0.22 9.86 3.37
CA ARG A 137 0.30 10.81 2.25
C ARG A 137 1.24 11.97 2.56
N ASP A 138 2.47 11.61 2.90
CA ASP A 138 3.54 12.58 3.15
C ASP A 138 3.93 13.36 1.87
N ASP A 139 3.44 12.91 0.71
CA ASP A 139 3.61 13.50 -0.61
C ASP A 139 2.67 14.69 -0.89
N LYS A 140 1.71 14.98 -0.01
CA LYS A 140 0.70 16.01 -0.25
C LYS A 140 0.56 16.99 0.90
N PRO A 141 0.27 18.28 0.60
CA PRO A 141 -0.10 19.22 1.63
C PRO A 141 -1.50 18.88 2.18
N ILE A 142 -1.71 19.21 3.44
CA ILE A 142 -2.95 18.92 4.17
C ILE A 142 -4.16 19.64 3.57
N ALA A 143 -3.91 20.77 2.90
CA ALA A 143 -4.92 21.51 2.16
C ALA A 143 -5.58 20.69 1.02
N ASP A 144 -4.92 19.63 0.54
CA ASP A 144 -5.41 18.79 -0.56
C ASP A 144 -6.30 17.63 -0.09
N ALA A 145 -6.55 17.51 1.22
CA ALA A 145 -7.43 16.49 1.77
C ALA A 145 -8.87 16.56 1.19
N ALA A 146 -9.59 15.46 1.33
CA ALA A 146 -10.96 15.26 0.88
C ALA A 146 -11.88 16.40 1.32
N LYS A 147 -12.81 16.78 0.44
CA LYS A 147 -13.88 17.73 0.76
C LYS A 147 -15.17 16.97 1.09
N LYS A 148 -15.74 17.21 2.28
CA LYS A 148 -16.97 16.53 2.73
C LYS A 148 -18.12 16.84 1.77
N GLY A 149 -18.86 15.81 1.38
CA GLY A 149 -20.05 15.96 0.52
C GLY A 149 -19.75 16.31 -0.94
N ALA A 150 -18.48 16.49 -1.32
CA ALA A 150 -18.12 16.40 -2.72
C ALA A 150 -18.46 14.96 -3.14
N GLY A 151 -19.51 14.80 -3.94
CA GLY A 151 -19.68 13.59 -4.73
C GLY A 151 -18.34 13.29 -5.39
N SER A 152 -18.03 12.02 -5.60
CA SER A 152 -16.90 11.59 -6.43
C SER A 152 -17.15 12.09 -7.86
N GLY A 153 -17.09 13.40 -8.06
CA GLY A 153 -16.81 14.02 -9.33
C GLY A 153 -15.45 13.49 -9.69
N GLU A 154 -15.43 12.83 -10.83
CA GLU A 154 -14.26 12.65 -11.69
C GLU A 154 -13.26 13.78 -11.44
N ARG A 155 -12.39 13.61 -10.44
CA ARG A 155 -11.06 14.17 -10.52
C ARG A 155 -10.40 13.19 -11.45
N ASP A 156 -10.34 13.60 -12.71
CA ASP A 156 -9.53 12.98 -13.74
C ASP A 156 -8.27 12.48 -13.06
N ARG A 157 -8.21 11.16 -12.91
CA ARG A 157 -6.94 10.49 -12.72
C ARG A 157 -6.24 10.80 -14.03
N ALA A 158 -5.49 11.90 -14.07
CA ALA A 158 -4.60 12.17 -15.17
C ALA A 158 -3.88 10.86 -15.44
N GLU A 159 -4.16 10.26 -16.59
CA GLU A 159 -3.41 9.12 -17.07
C GLU A 159 -1.95 9.56 -16.99
N PRO A 160 -1.10 8.85 -16.22
CA PRO A 160 0.34 9.06 -16.36
C PRO A 160 0.63 8.86 -17.85
N PRO A 161 1.32 9.80 -18.52
CA PRO A 161 1.54 9.66 -19.95
C PRO A 161 2.21 8.31 -20.19
N GLU A 162 1.67 7.56 -21.14
CA GLU A 162 2.29 6.37 -21.70
C GLU A 162 3.70 6.75 -22.17
N SER A 163 4.70 6.47 -21.34
CA SER A 163 6.08 6.86 -21.59
C SER A 163 6.73 5.81 -22.48
N THR A 164 6.48 5.90 -23.78
CA THR A 164 7.11 5.07 -24.82
C THR A 164 8.46 5.61 -25.32
N ALA A 165 9.13 6.50 -24.57
CA ALA A 165 10.46 7.02 -24.92
C ALA A 165 11.53 6.66 -23.87
N PRO A 166 12.77 6.34 -24.30
CA PRO A 166 13.84 5.93 -23.40
C PRO A 166 14.24 7.07 -22.47
N ARG A 167 14.06 6.88 -21.16
CA ARG A 167 14.46 7.84 -20.11
C ARG A 167 15.98 7.91 -20.04
N SER A 168 16.56 9.09 -20.29
CA SER A 168 17.97 9.38 -19.93
C SER A 168 18.17 9.22 -18.42
N PRO A 169 19.34 8.74 -17.96
CA PRO A 169 19.50 8.27 -16.59
C PRO A 169 19.58 9.45 -15.62
N LEU A 170 18.58 9.57 -14.75
CA LEU A 170 18.77 10.18 -13.43
C LEU A 170 19.81 9.32 -12.67
N PRO A 171 20.66 9.91 -11.83
CA PRO A 171 21.56 9.13 -10.97
C PRO A 171 20.71 8.19 -10.10
N LYS A 172 20.93 6.89 -10.26
CA LYS A 172 20.27 5.84 -9.48
C LYS A 172 20.97 5.77 -8.12
N GLU A 173 20.47 6.52 -7.15
CA GLU A 173 21.05 6.54 -5.81
C GLU A 173 20.15 5.78 -4.82
N VAL A 174 20.73 4.77 -4.16
CA VAL A 174 20.05 4.01 -3.10
C VAL A 174 20.48 4.54 -1.74
N LYS A 175 19.52 5.08 -0.98
CA LYS A 175 19.75 5.46 0.43
C LYS A 175 19.58 4.25 1.33
N PHE A 176 20.70 3.70 1.79
CA PHE A 176 20.70 2.60 2.74
C PHE A 176 20.40 3.07 4.17
N SER A 177 19.73 2.22 4.94
CA SER A 177 19.37 2.50 6.34
C SER A 177 19.46 1.24 7.19
N ASN A 178 19.74 1.40 8.49
CA ASN A 178 19.75 0.31 9.46
C ASN A 178 20.62 -0.88 9.04
N LEU A 179 21.83 -0.62 8.51
CA LEU A 179 22.73 -1.65 7.98
C LEU A 179 23.14 -2.67 9.04
N ASP A 180 23.37 -2.23 10.27
CA ASP A 180 23.78 -3.10 11.38
C ASP A 180 22.63 -3.94 11.96
N LYS A 181 21.41 -3.83 11.41
CA LYS A 181 20.26 -4.60 11.90
C LYS A 181 20.46 -6.09 11.60
N VAL A 182 20.50 -6.91 12.65
CA VAL A 182 20.64 -8.37 12.53
C VAL A 182 19.39 -8.96 11.88
N PHE A 183 19.58 -9.68 10.78
CA PHE A 183 18.53 -10.42 10.07
C PHE A 183 18.57 -11.91 10.37
N TRP A 184 19.76 -12.46 10.65
CA TRP A 184 20.00 -13.85 11.04
C TRP A 184 20.60 -13.89 12.46
N PRO A 185 19.78 -14.07 13.52
CA PRO A 185 20.26 -13.97 14.89
C PRO A 185 21.28 -15.04 15.31
N GLU A 186 21.18 -16.24 14.76
CA GLU A 186 22.06 -17.36 15.14
C GLU A 186 23.46 -17.20 14.54
N GLU A 187 23.53 -16.77 13.27
CA GLU A 187 24.78 -16.57 12.53
C GLU A 187 25.34 -15.15 12.68
N GLY A 188 24.50 -14.19 13.09
CA GLY A 188 24.84 -12.78 13.26
C GLY A 188 24.79 -11.94 11.98
N TYR A 189 24.32 -12.46 10.85
CA TYR A 189 24.27 -11.68 9.60
C TYR A 189 23.26 -10.54 9.67
N THR A 190 23.70 -9.39 9.18
CA THR A 190 22.98 -8.12 9.20
C THR A 190 22.31 -7.80 7.87
N LYS A 191 21.51 -6.72 7.87
CA LYS A 191 20.95 -6.14 6.65
C LYS A 191 22.04 -5.66 5.70
N GLY A 192 23.15 -5.12 6.23
CA GLY A 192 24.32 -4.75 5.45
C GLY A 192 24.92 -5.95 4.73
N ASP A 193 25.12 -7.06 5.45
CA ASP A 193 25.64 -8.31 4.87
C ASP A 193 24.73 -8.83 3.75
N LEU A 194 23.40 -8.75 3.94
CA LEU A 194 22.45 -9.12 2.89
C LEU A 194 22.57 -8.25 1.63
N ILE A 195 22.69 -6.94 1.82
CA ILE A 195 22.88 -5.98 0.72
C ILE A 195 24.18 -6.29 -0.02
N ASP A 196 25.27 -6.53 0.70
CA ASP A 196 26.57 -6.84 0.12
C ASP A 196 26.58 -8.19 -0.60
N TYR A 197 25.90 -9.20 -0.04
CA TYR A 197 25.67 -10.48 -0.70
C TYR A 197 24.95 -10.30 -2.05
N TYR A 198 23.81 -9.59 -2.05
CA TYR A 198 23.06 -9.37 -3.29
C TYR A 198 23.82 -8.52 -4.31
N ARG A 199 24.62 -7.55 -3.84
CA ARG A 199 25.53 -6.78 -4.69
C ARG A 199 26.57 -7.70 -5.34
N ALA A 200 27.22 -8.55 -4.55
CA ALA A 200 28.25 -9.47 -5.01
C ALA A 200 27.72 -10.47 -6.04
N ILE A 201 26.54 -11.05 -5.81
CA ILE A 201 25.95 -12.05 -6.71
C ILE A 201 25.16 -11.44 -7.89
N SER A 202 24.97 -10.12 -7.91
CA SER A 202 24.19 -9.42 -8.94
C SER A 202 24.60 -9.73 -10.39
N PRO A 203 25.89 -9.89 -10.77
CA PRO A 203 26.24 -10.21 -12.15
C PRO A 203 25.66 -11.53 -12.66
N TRP A 204 25.43 -12.50 -11.77
CA TRP A 204 24.83 -13.79 -12.10
C TRP A 204 23.32 -13.81 -11.92
N LEU A 205 22.78 -13.03 -10.99
CA LEU A 205 21.35 -12.97 -10.71
C LEU A 205 20.57 -12.09 -11.71
N LEU A 206 21.09 -10.91 -12.06
CA LEU A 206 20.38 -9.93 -12.89
C LEU A 206 19.93 -10.47 -14.25
N PRO A 207 20.69 -11.32 -14.97
CA PRO A 207 20.19 -11.95 -16.20
C PRO A 207 18.88 -12.70 -16.02
N TYR A 208 18.63 -13.24 -14.82
CA TYR A 208 17.40 -13.96 -14.49
C TYR A 208 16.26 -13.04 -14.05
N LEU A 209 16.54 -11.84 -13.55
CA LEU A 209 15.53 -10.85 -13.14
C LEU A 209 15.06 -9.97 -14.31
N LYS A 210 15.86 -9.87 -15.37
CA LYS A 210 15.62 -8.97 -16.50
C LYS A 210 14.21 -9.13 -17.09
N ASP A 211 13.47 -8.01 -17.16
CA ASP A 211 12.12 -7.91 -17.71
C ASP A 211 11.08 -8.81 -17.00
N ARG A 212 11.32 -9.20 -15.74
CA ARG A 212 10.39 -10.06 -14.98
C ARG A 212 9.76 -9.32 -13.81
N PRO A 213 8.44 -9.43 -13.64
CA PRO A 213 7.77 -9.03 -12.39
C PRO A 213 8.34 -9.81 -11.20
N VAL A 214 8.69 -9.07 -10.14
CA VAL A 214 9.20 -9.65 -8.89
C VAL A 214 8.20 -9.43 -7.76
N VAL A 215 7.89 -10.51 -7.05
CA VAL A 215 7.16 -10.48 -5.77
C VAL A 215 8.17 -10.59 -4.64
N LEU A 216 8.05 -9.69 -3.67
CA LEU A 216 8.98 -9.60 -2.54
C LEU A 216 8.39 -10.35 -1.35
N THR A 217 9.22 -11.09 -0.61
CA THR A 217 8.88 -11.43 0.78
C THR A 217 9.79 -10.64 1.70
N ARG A 218 9.16 -9.74 2.47
CA ARG A 218 9.87 -8.81 3.33
C ARG A 218 9.92 -9.33 4.75
N TYR A 219 11.09 -9.22 5.35
CA TYR A 219 11.42 -9.56 6.73
C TYR A 219 11.97 -8.30 7.41
N PRO A 220 11.12 -7.33 7.78
CA PRO A 220 11.60 -6.07 8.35
C PRO A 220 12.45 -6.28 9.61
N ASP A 221 12.16 -7.33 10.38
CA ASP A 221 12.78 -7.67 11.67
C ASP A 221 13.62 -8.96 11.60
N GLY A 222 14.12 -9.34 10.42
CA GLY A 222 14.90 -10.56 10.24
C GLY A 222 14.07 -11.84 10.17
N ILE A 223 14.74 -12.98 9.98
CA ILE A 223 14.10 -14.27 9.68
C ILE A 223 13.26 -14.84 10.84
N ALA A 224 13.57 -14.44 12.08
CA ALA A 224 12.80 -14.82 13.27
C ALA A 224 11.57 -13.91 13.49
N GLY A 225 11.49 -12.79 12.77
CA GLY A 225 10.37 -11.86 12.81
C GLY A 225 9.21 -12.27 11.90
N LYS A 226 8.17 -11.44 11.86
CA LYS A 226 7.07 -11.63 10.91
C LYS A 226 7.52 -11.24 9.50
N SER A 227 7.13 -12.06 8.53
CA SER A 227 7.29 -11.74 7.11
C SER A 227 5.96 -11.47 6.42
N PHE A 228 6.01 -10.80 5.27
CA PHE A 228 4.85 -10.60 4.42
C PHE A 228 5.22 -10.51 2.94
N PHE A 229 4.28 -10.91 2.09
CA PHE A 229 4.39 -10.77 0.64
C PHE A 229 4.01 -9.36 0.18
N GLN A 230 4.79 -8.81 -0.74
CA GLN A 230 4.51 -7.55 -1.40
C GLN A 230 4.59 -7.74 -2.92
N LYS A 231 3.43 -7.67 -3.57
CA LYS A 231 3.30 -7.66 -5.04
C LYS A 231 3.27 -6.24 -5.60
N ASP A 232 2.58 -5.35 -4.88
CA ASP A 232 2.28 -3.99 -5.30
C ASP A 232 3.39 -3.03 -4.84
N ALA A 233 4.05 -2.40 -5.81
CA ALA A 233 5.01 -1.36 -5.60
C ALA A 233 4.28 -0.13 -5.03
N PRO A 234 4.79 0.50 -3.95
CA PRO A 234 4.18 1.70 -3.43
C PRO A 234 4.26 2.84 -4.44
N GLY A 235 3.26 3.73 -4.49
CA GLY A 235 3.25 4.86 -5.43
C GLY A 235 4.34 5.92 -5.22
N PHE A 236 5.24 5.75 -4.26
CA PHE A 236 6.36 6.64 -3.94
C PHE A 236 7.74 6.00 -4.20
N VAL A 237 7.79 4.89 -4.94
CA VAL A 237 9.08 4.36 -5.42
C VAL A 237 9.80 5.44 -6.23
N PRO A 238 11.14 5.56 -6.11
CA PRO A 238 11.89 6.53 -6.90
C PRO A 238 11.60 6.37 -8.40
N ASP A 239 11.52 7.48 -9.14
CA ASP A 239 11.16 7.47 -10.58
C ASP A 239 12.08 6.62 -11.48
N TRP A 240 13.28 6.32 -10.98
CA TRP A 240 14.28 5.48 -11.65
C TRP A 240 14.07 3.98 -11.38
N ILE A 241 13.26 3.60 -10.40
CA ILE A 241 12.81 2.22 -10.20
C ILE A 241 11.72 1.93 -11.23
N ARG A 242 11.95 0.92 -12.07
CA ARG A 242 10.96 0.47 -13.03
C ARG A 242 9.86 -0.32 -12.32
N THR A 243 8.61 0.02 -12.63
CA THR A 243 7.43 -0.77 -12.28
C THR A 243 6.60 -1.03 -13.52
N GLU A 244 5.90 -2.16 -13.54
CA GLU A 244 5.01 -2.55 -14.64
C GLU A 244 3.63 -2.88 -14.11
N ARG A 245 2.62 -2.25 -14.71
CA ARG A 245 1.24 -2.32 -14.26
C ARG A 245 0.53 -3.51 -14.88
N ILE A 246 0.21 -4.50 -14.05
CA ILE A 246 -0.34 -5.79 -14.51
C ILE A 246 -1.69 -6.05 -13.84
N TRP A 247 -2.67 -6.52 -14.61
CA TRP A 247 -3.95 -6.93 -14.09
C TRP A 247 -3.80 -8.23 -13.28
N SER A 248 -4.31 -8.25 -12.05
CA SER A 248 -4.31 -9.43 -11.19
C SER A 248 -5.71 -10.01 -11.11
N GLU A 249 -5.88 -11.25 -11.57
CA GLU A 249 -7.14 -11.98 -11.42
C GLU A 249 -7.43 -12.31 -9.94
N ASP A 250 -6.43 -12.65 -9.14
CA ASP A 250 -6.62 -12.96 -7.72
C ASP A 250 -7.22 -11.78 -6.94
N THR A 251 -6.74 -10.57 -7.22
CA THR A 251 -7.11 -9.37 -6.47
C THR A 251 -8.11 -8.46 -7.21
N GLN A 252 -8.45 -8.80 -8.45
CA GLN A 252 -9.40 -8.10 -9.32
C GLN A 252 -9.09 -6.59 -9.45
N ARG A 253 -7.81 -6.26 -9.57
CA ARG A 253 -7.31 -4.90 -9.78
C ARG A 253 -5.96 -4.93 -10.50
N TYR A 254 -5.54 -3.76 -10.99
CA TYR A 254 -4.15 -3.57 -11.40
C TYR A 254 -3.22 -3.52 -10.17
N ILE A 255 -2.05 -4.12 -10.33
CA ILE A 255 -0.94 -4.13 -9.39
C ILE A 255 0.29 -3.63 -10.14
N ASP A 256 1.05 -2.73 -9.53
CA ASP A 256 2.31 -2.25 -10.07
C ASP A 256 3.42 -3.17 -9.56
N TYR A 257 4.02 -4.00 -10.40
CA TYR A 257 5.09 -4.92 -10.01
C TYR A 257 6.46 -4.27 -10.16
N PHE A 258 7.40 -4.56 -9.25
CA PHE A 258 8.80 -4.18 -9.43
C PHE A 258 9.45 -4.96 -10.58
N ILE A 259 10.24 -4.27 -11.39
CA ILE A 259 11.17 -4.86 -12.36
C ILE A 259 12.59 -4.51 -11.93
N ALA A 260 13.31 -5.48 -11.35
CA ALA A 260 14.65 -5.27 -10.80
C ALA A 260 15.73 -5.79 -11.77
N GLU A 261 16.03 -5.00 -12.80
CA GLU A 261 16.92 -5.42 -13.91
C GLU A 261 18.35 -4.86 -13.83
N ASP A 262 18.65 -4.05 -12.81
CA ASP A 262 19.99 -3.51 -12.53
C ASP A 262 20.34 -3.60 -11.04
N VAL A 263 21.61 -3.32 -10.74
CA VAL A 263 22.16 -3.44 -9.38
C VAL A 263 21.43 -2.51 -8.43
N GLU A 264 21.20 -1.25 -8.81
CA GLU A 264 20.58 -0.27 -7.94
C GLU A 264 19.12 -0.62 -7.60
N SER A 265 18.35 -1.10 -8.58
CA SER A 265 16.97 -1.53 -8.39
C SER A 265 16.89 -2.78 -7.52
N LEU A 266 17.80 -3.72 -7.72
CA LEU A 266 17.96 -4.90 -6.86
C LEU A 266 18.27 -4.46 -5.42
N LEU A 267 19.29 -3.64 -5.22
CA LEU A 267 19.69 -3.21 -3.87
C LEU A 267 18.63 -2.34 -3.18
N TYR A 268 17.82 -1.60 -3.94
CA TYR A 268 16.66 -0.88 -3.40
C TYR A 268 15.64 -1.85 -2.78
N ILE A 269 15.20 -2.88 -3.52
CA ILE A 269 14.21 -3.84 -3.00
C ILE A 269 14.77 -4.68 -1.86
N ILE A 270 16.07 -5.00 -1.86
CA ILE A 270 16.75 -5.68 -0.73
C ILE A 270 16.81 -4.77 0.50
N ASN A 271 17.13 -3.48 0.31
CA ASN A 271 17.14 -2.49 1.38
C ASN A 271 15.75 -2.28 2.02
N MET A 272 14.66 -2.65 1.34
CA MET A 272 13.32 -2.70 1.95
C MET A 272 13.14 -3.88 2.92
N GLY A 273 14.16 -4.71 3.14
CA GLY A 273 14.12 -5.91 3.97
C GLY A 273 13.63 -7.14 3.21
N THR A 274 13.78 -7.17 1.89
CA THR A 274 13.42 -8.36 1.09
C THR A 274 14.52 -9.40 1.21
N ILE A 275 14.19 -10.61 1.66
CA ILE A 275 15.17 -11.71 1.75
C ILE A 275 15.04 -12.62 0.53
N PRO A 276 13.93 -13.32 0.27
CA PRO A 276 13.74 -14.04 -0.98
C PRO A 276 13.04 -13.18 -2.04
N LEU A 277 13.41 -13.42 -3.29
CA LEU A 277 12.81 -12.85 -4.49
C LEU A 277 11.99 -13.94 -5.19
N HIS A 278 10.73 -13.66 -5.49
CA HIS A 278 9.85 -14.57 -6.22
C HIS A 278 9.60 -14.00 -7.61
N ILE A 279 10.21 -14.62 -8.62
CA ILE A 279 10.14 -14.14 -10.01
C ILE A 279 9.08 -14.88 -10.81
N TRP A 280 8.50 -14.18 -11.78
CA TRP A 280 7.60 -14.80 -12.75
C TRP A 280 8.37 -15.66 -13.75
N GLY A 281 7.77 -16.75 -14.22
CA GLY A 281 8.33 -17.59 -15.29
C GLY A 281 8.28 -16.96 -16.68
N SER A 282 7.58 -15.83 -16.85
CA SER A 282 7.45 -15.07 -18.10
C SER A 282 8.04 -13.68 -17.98
N ARG A 283 8.21 -13.02 -19.13
CA ARG A 283 8.64 -11.62 -19.24
C ARG A 283 7.44 -10.72 -19.48
N ILE A 284 7.59 -9.44 -19.17
CA ILE A 284 6.52 -8.42 -19.33
C ILE A 284 5.97 -8.29 -20.76
N THR A 285 6.77 -8.60 -21.79
CA THR A 285 6.35 -8.57 -23.20
C THR A 285 5.54 -9.79 -23.60
N THR A 286 5.61 -10.87 -22.82
CA THR A 286 5.04 -12.19 -23.14
C THR A 286 4.50 -12.85 -21.88
N LEU A 287 3.67 -12.14 -21.10
CA LEU A 287 3.24 -12.58 -19.75
C LEU A 287 2.60 -13.97 -19.73
N GLU A 288 1.88 -14.35 -20.79
CA GLU A 288 1.21 -15.65 -20.92
C GLU A 288 2.09 -16.75 -21.53
N GLN A 289 3.33 -16.44 -21.91
CA GLN A 289 4.28 -17.37 -22.53
C GLN A 289 5.54 -17.44 -21.67
N PRO A 290 5.59 -18.33 -20.67
CA PRO A 290 6.78 -18.50 -19.86
C PRO A 290 7.94 -19.03 -20.70
N ASP A 291 9.14 -18.51 -20.48
CA ASP A 291 10.36 -18.93 -21.16
C ASP A 291 11.11 -20.04 -20.40
N TRP A 292 10.70 -20.35 -19.16
CA TRP A 292 11.19 -21.49 -18.38
C TRP A 292 10.04 -22.32 -17.78
N CYS A 293 10.32 -23.61 -17.57
CA CYS A 293 9.44 -24.55 -16.88
C CYS A 293 10.10 -24.94 -15.54
N ILE A 294 9.32 -24.93 -14.46
CA ILE A 294 9.79 -25.29 -13.11
C ILE A 294 9.04 -26.55 -12.68
N LEU A 295 9.79 -27.59 -12.32
CA LEU A 295 9.28 -28.78 -11.65
C LEU A 295 9.71 -28.71 -10.19
N ASP A 296 8.76 -28.41 -9.31
CA ASP A 296 9.02 -28.29 -7.88
C ASP A 296 8.96 -29.68 -7.22
N LEU A 297 10.08 -30.13 -6.67
CA LEU A 297 10.27 -31.50 -6.19
C LEU A 297 10.69 -31.49 -4.72
N ASP A 298 9.70 -31.49 -3.84
CA ASP A 298 9.91 -31.63 -2.40
C ASP A 298 9.83 -33.10 -1.96
N PRO A 299 10.82 -33.62 -1.22
CA PRO A 299 10.71 -34.93 -0.58
C PRO A 299 9.61 -34.91 0.48
N LYS A 300 8.88 -36.02 0.60
CA LYS A 300 7.91 -36.22 1.70
C LYS A 300 8.60 -36.48 3.03
#